data_AF-A0A075FLA5-F1
#
_entry.id   AF-A0A075FLA5-F1
#
_cell.length_a   1.000
_cell.length_b   1.000
_cell.length_c   1.000
_cell.angle_alpha   90.00
_cell.angle_beta   90.00
_cell.angle_gamma   90.00
#
_symmetry.space_group_name_H-M   'P 1'
#
loop_
_entity.id
_entity.type
_entity.pdbx_description
1 polymer ?
#
loop_
_entity_poly.entity_id
_entity_poly.type
_entity_poly.pdbx_seq_one_letter_code
_entity_poly.pdbx_strand_id
1 'polypeptide(L)' 'MFLGLSKNIQTLNSVAMGDKTADLILENCSLVNVYSREILPETQIAIFQDRIAYVGKDASHTKGKKLL' A
#
# COMPACT_ATOMS: atom_id res chain seq x y z
N MET A 1 -4.34 19.67 -16.81
CA MET A 1 -3.67 18.35 -16.64
C MET A 1 -2.93 18.18 -15.30
N PHE A 2 -2.50 19.25 -14.63
CA PHE A 2 -1.78 19.16 -13.33
C PHE A 2 -2.64 18.86 -12.08
N LEU A 3 -3.97 18.98 -12.15
CA LEU A 3 -4.87 18.75 -11.01
C LEU A 3 -5.04 17.26 -10.62
N GLY A 4 -4.70 16.32 -11.50
CA GLY A 4 -4.89 14.89 -11.23
C GLY A 4 -3.82 14.29 -10.31
N LEU A 5 -2.59 14.81 -10.38
CA LEU A 5 -1.46 14.24 -9.64
C LEU A 5 -1.58 14.48 -8.13
N SER A 6 -1.97 15.70 -7.73
CA SER A 6 -2.13 16.06 -6.31
C SER A 6 -3.23 15.23 -5.63
N LYS A 7 -4.34 14.98 -6.34
CA LYS A 7 -5.45 14.16 -5.86
C LYS A 7 -5.04 12.70 -5.64
N ASN A 8 -4.18 12.16 -6.52
CA ASN A 8 -3.67 10.79 -6.37
C ASN A 8 -2.74 10.66 -5.16
N ILE A 9 -1.83 11.63 -4.94
CA ILE A 9 -0.95 11.62 -3.76
C ILE A 9 -1.78 11.66 -2.47
N GLN A 10 -2.77 12.55 -2.38
CA GLN A 10 -3.65 12.64 -1.20
C GLN A 10 -4.41 11.32 -0.98
N THR A 11 -4.89 10.69 -2.04
CA THR A 11 -5.65 9.44 -1.94
C THR A 11 -4.77 8.28 -1.49
N LEU A 12 -3.57 8.14 -2.04
CA LEU A 12 -2.63 7.11 -1.62
C LEU A 12 -2.18 7.32 -0.17
N ASN A 13 -1.94 8.56 0.25
CA ASN A 13 -1.64 8.87 1.65
C ASN A 13 -2.80 8.46 2.58
N SER A 14 -4.05 8.76 2.22
CA SER A 14 -5.20 8.31 3.02
C SER A 14 -5.28 6.79 3.14
N VAL A 15 -4.95 6.04 2.08
CA VAL A 15 -4.88 4.58 2.16
C VAL A 15 -3.72 4.14 3.06
N ALA A 16 -2.53 4.72 2.87
CA ALA A 16 -1.34 4.40 3.65
C ALA A 16 -1.52 4.66 5.14
N MET A 17 -2.33 5.65 5.51
CA MET A 17 -2.69 5.98 6.89
C MET A 17 -3.82 5.11 7.46
N GLY A 18 -4.56 4.38 6.61
CA GLY A 18 -5.73 3.57 7.01
C GLY A 18 -7.07 4.32 7.02
N ASP A 19 -7.10 5.58 6.58
CA ASP A 19 -8.34 6.36 6.44
C ASP A 19 -9.20 5.85 5.27
N LYS A 20 -8.56 5.20 4.29
CA LYS A 20 -9.19 4.53 3.16
C LYS A 20 -8.71 3.09 3.05
N THR A 21 -9.57 2.24 2.52
CA THR A 21 -9.27 0.82 2.34
C THR A 21 -8.43 0.60 1.09
N ALA A 22 -7.45 -0.30 1.17
CA ALA A 22 -6.75 -0.82 0.00
C ALA A 22 -7.67 -1.75 -0.80
N ASP A 23 -7.46 -1.82 -2.12
CA ASP A 23 -8.17 -2.76 -3.00
C ASP A 23 -7.58 -4.17 -2.89
N LEU A 24 -6.25 -4.25 -2.69
CA LEU A 24 -5.50 -5.49 -2.56
C LEU A 24 -4.39 -5.31 -1.52
N ILE A 25 -4.21 -6.32 -0.69
CA ILE A 25 -3.07 -6.43 0.24
C ILE A 25 -2.34 -7.72 -0.10
N LEU A 26 -1.05 -7.60 -0.44
CA LEU A 26 -0.14 -8.74 -0.55
C LEU A 26 0.48 -8.97 0.84
N GLU A 27 0.18 -10.11 1.45
CA GLU A 27 0.68 -10.49 2.77
C GLU A 27 1.88 -11.47 2.62
N ASN A 28 2.77 -11.53 3.62
CA ASN A 28 3.89 -12.49 3.69
C ASN A 28 4.85 -12.51 2.47
N CYS A 29 5.14 -11.36 1.88
CA CYS A 29 6.04 -11.28 0.72
C CYS A 29 7.51 -11.23 1.13
N SER A 30 8.38 -11.77 0.29
CA SER A 30 9.81 -11.45 0.29
C SER A 30 10.08 -10.33 -0.72
N LEU A 31 10.25 -9.10 -0.22
CA LEU A 31 10.47 -7.94 -1.06
C LEU A 31 11.95 -7.85 -1.45
N VAL A 32 12.24 -7.96 -2.74
CA VAL A 32 13.58 -7.74 -3.29
C VAL A 32 13.79 -6.24 -3.52
N ASN A 33 14.59 -5.60 -2.68
CA ASN A 33 14.98 -4.21 -2.88
C ASN A 33 16.14 -4.13 -3.88
N VAL A 34 15.85 -3.79 -5.13
CA VAL A 34 16.87 -3.70 -6.20
C VAL A 34 17.85 -2.54 -6.02
N TYR A 35 17.52 -1.54 -5.19
CA TYR A 35 18.41 -0.43 -4.88
C TYR A 35 19.46 -0.81 -3.83
N SER A 36 19.04 -1.39 -2.71
CA SER A 36 19.97 -1.84 -1.65
C SER A 36 20.54 -3.24 -1.87
N ARG A 37 19.94 -4.03 -2.78
CA ARG A 37 20.25 -5.45 -3.05
C ARG A 37 19.93 -6.38 -1.87
N GLU A 38 18.98 -5.99 -1.02
CA GLU A 38 18.53 -6.79 0.12
C GLU A 38 17.19 -7.49 -0.20
N ILE A 39 16.95 -8.60 0.49
CA ILE A 39 15.63 -9.24 0.54
C ILE A 39 15.02 -8.94 1.90
N LEU A 40 13.89 -8.23 1.92
CA LEU A 40 13.13 -7.92 3.12
C LEU A 40 12.02 -8.97 3.28
N PRO A 41 12.15 -9.92 4.23
CA PRO A 41 11.11 -10.92 4.46
C PRO A 41 9.88 -10.29 5.13
N GLU A 42 8.78 -11.04 5.15
CA GLU A 42 7.54 -10.69 5.88
C GLU A 42 7.03 -9.27 5.59
N THR A 43 7.25 -8.80 4.36
CA THR A 43 6.82 -7.48 3.94
C THR A 43 5.42 -7.57 3.34
N GLN A 44 4.58 -6.60 3.66
CA GLN A 44 3.24 -6.45 3.15
C GLN A 44 3.16 -5.22 2.23
N ILE A 45 2.31 -5.32 1.22
CA ILE A 45 2.14 -4.27 0.21
C ILE A 45 0.65 -3.97 0.06
N ALA A 46 0.25 -2.73 0.29
CA ALA A 46 -1.12 -2.27 0.04
C ALA A 46 -1.20 -1.56 -1.32
N ILE A 47 -2.17 -1.95 -2.14
CA ILE A 47 -2.38 -1.44 -3.49
C ILE A 47 -3.76 -0.78 -3.56
N PHE A 48 -3.81 0.41 -4.14
CA PHE A 48 -5.04 1.13 -4.42
C PHE A 48 -5.03 1.56 -5.88
N GLN A 49 -6.05 1.14 -6.63
CA GLN A 49 -6.12 1.25 -8.08
C GLN A 49 -4.86 0.68 -8.76
N ASP A 50 -4.11 1.52 -9.47
CA ASP A 50 -2.92 1.14 -10.24
C ASP A 50 -1.61 1.57 -9.55
N ARG A 51 -1.64 1.79 -8.22
CA ARG A 51 -0.51 2.34 -7.45
C ARG A 51 -0.30 1.61 -6.13
N ILE A 52 0.97 1.54 -5.71
CA ILE A 52 1.35 1.10 -4.37
C ILE A 52 1.09 2.26 -3.40
N ALA A 53 0.28 2.02 -2.37
CA ALA A 53 -0.01 2.99 -1.32
C ALA A 53 0.89 2.79 -0.09
N TYR A 54 1.26 1.56 0.24
CA TYR A 54 2.06 1.24 1.41
C TYR A 54 2.97 0.02 1.17
N VAL A 55 4.17 0.06 1.75
CA VAL A 55 5.12 -1.05 1.82
C VAL A 55 5.69 -1.08 3.24
N GLY A 56 5.53 -2.18 3.96
CA GLY A 56 6.02 -2.29 5.34
C GLY A 56 5.65 -3.60 6.01
N LYS A 57 5.88 -3.71 7.32
CA LYS A 57 5.72 -4.98 8.05
C LYS A 57 4.25 -5.37 8.28
N ASP A 58 3.35 -4.40 8.38
CA ASP A 58 1.94 -4.63 8.66
C ASP A 58 1.08 -3.63 7.88
N ALA A 59 0.26 -4.14 6.96
CA ALA A 59 -0.70 -3.37 6.18
C ALA A 59 -2.16 -3.60 6.64
N SER A 60 -2.37 -4.27 7.78
CA SER A 60 -3.70 -4.62 8.29
C SER A 60 -4.59 -3.41 8.57
N HIS A 61 -4.01 -2.25 8.87
CA HIS A 61 -4.72 -0.98 9.04
C HIS A 61 -5.38 -0.47 7.75
N THR A 62 -4.95 -0.96 6.59
CA THR A 62 -5.54 -0.62 5.28
C THR A 62 -6.68 -1.58 4.89
N LYS A 63 -6.94 -2.61 5.71
CA LYS A 63 -7.94 -3.64 5.43
C LYS A 63 -9.35 -3.09 5.67
N GLY A 64 -10.23 -3.26 4.68
CA GLY A 64 -11.64 -2.90 4.84
C GLY A 64 -12.35 -3.73 5.90
N LYS A 65 -13.40 -3.16 6.51
CA LYS A 65 -14.28 -3.92 7.40
C LYS A 65 -14.92 -5.06 6.62
N LYS A 66 -14.82 -6.28 7.16
CA LYS A 66 -15.58 -7.41 6.67
C LYS A 66 -17.07 -7.11 6.88
N LEU A 67 -17.81 -6.96 5.78
CA LEU A 67 -19.26 -6.94 5.84
C LEU A 67 -19.72 -8.37 6.16
N LEU A 68 -20.51 -8.52 7.23
CA LEU A 68 -21.12 -9.78 7.66
C LEU A 68 -22.28 -10.17 6.75
#